data_AF-A0A443VJY8-F1
#
_entry.id   AF-A0A443VJY8-F1
#
_cell.length_a   1.000
_cell.length_b   1.000
_cell.length_c   1.000
_cell.angle_alpha   90.00
_cell.angle_beta   90.00
_cell.angle_gamma   90.00
#
_symmetry.space_group_name_H-M   'P 1'
#
loop_
_entity.id
_entity.type
_entity.pdbx_description
1 polymer ?
#
loop_
_entity_poly.entity_id
_entity_poly.type
_entity_poly.pdbx_seq_one_letter_code
_entity_poly.pdbx_strand_id
1 'polypeptide(L)'
;MALTAGGMTLVGAAPDLVLANTQSVASFIKGETAAGTNLSTKTVDYVRDIQKTNTDQLVKVFDPKQSSDKLNVFGKEFAQVLDDGGSNIQGNTKVFATEGLSQQQIFDYAQSLTGGKPLIEIPTAPGRFYAKLDDGSTINLRNYSESSDKTKACWTMDIIGNQKLSEIQGKVKKN
;
A
#
# COMPACT_ATOMS: atom_id res chain seq x y z
N MET A 1 -38.04 19.83 -0.55
CA MET A 1 -36.84 19.32 0.14
C MET A 1 -36.66 17.86 -0.25
N ALA A 2 -35.64 17.56 -1.04
CA ALA A 2 -35.27 16.19 -1.37
C ALA A 2 -33.74 16.13 -1.37
N LEU A 3 -33.18 15.57 -0.29
CA LEU A 3 -31.78 15.21 -0.20
C LEU A 3 -31.67 13.77 -0.70
N THR A 4 -31.37 13.61 -1.99
CA THR A 4 -31.00 12.33 -2.56
C THR A 4 -29.51 12.13 -2.28
N ALA A 5 -29.18 11.60 -1.10
CA ALA A 5 -27.85 11.06 -0.86
C ALA A 5 -27.75 9.73 -1.63
N GLY A 6 -26.85 9.69 -2.62
CA GLY A 6 -26.63 8.52 -3.48
C GLY A 6 -26.31 7.27 -2.67
N GLY A 7 -27.31 6.41 -2.52
CA GLY A 7 -27.17 5.07 -1.98
C GLY A 7 -26.37 4.22 -2.96
N MET A 8 -25.06 4.12 -2.73
CA MET A 8 -24.22 3.14 -3.40
C MET A 8 -24.34 1.82 -2.62
N THR A 9 -25.26 0.97 -3.06
CA THR A 9 -25.41 -0.40 -2.58
C THR A 9 -24.23 -1.23 -3.09
N LEU A 10 -23.29 -1.60 -2.22
CA LEU A 10 -22.30 -2.63 -2.53
C LEU A 10 -22.89 -3.99 -2.11
N VAL A 11 -23.26 -4.81 -3.09
CA VAL A 11 -23.68 -6.21 -2.91
C VAL A 11 -22.49 -7.09 -3.24
N GLY A 12 -22.05 -7.90 -2.29
CA GLY A 12 -20.83 -8.69 -2.42
C GLY A 12 -20.84 -9.74 -3.52
N ALA A 13 -19.71 -9.85 -4.22
CA ALA A 13 -19.11 -11.08 -4.74
C ALA A 13 -17.66 -10.78 -5.14
N ALA A 14 -16.78 -11.80 -5.16
CA ALA A 14 -15.35 -11.73 -5.46
C ALA A 14 -14.84 -10.82 -6.62
N PRO A 15 -15.61 -10.46 -7.67
CA PRO A 15 -15.20 -9.40 -8.61
C PRO A 15 -15.14 -7.97 -8.03
N ASP A 16 -15.73 -7.69 -6.86
CA ASP A 16 -15.74 -6.35 -6.25
C ASP A 16 -14.38 -5.91 -5.66
N LEU A 17 -13.48 -6.84 -5.36
CA LEU A 17 -12.15 -6.50 -4.81
C LEU A 17 -11.23 -5.83 -5.83
N VAL A 18 -11.43 -6.12 -7.11
CA VAL A 18 -10.70 -5.46 -8.22
C VAL A 18 -11.19 -4.01 -8.38
N LEU A 19 -12.45 -3.73 -8.04
CA LEU A 19 -13.01 -2.37 -8.05
C LEU A 19 -12.76 -1.62 -6.72
N ALA A 20 -12.62 -2.36 -5.61
CA ALA A 20 -12.37 -1.83 -4.26
C ALA A 20 -11.01 -1.14 -4.13
N ASN A 21 -9.98 -1.62 -4.84
CA ASN A 21 -8.69 -0.95 -4.89
C ASN A 21 -8.72 0.23 -5.88
N THR A 22 -9.71 1.12 -5.79
CA THR A 22 -9.77 2.40 -6.54
C THR A 22 -10.04 3.60 -5.62
N GLN A 23 -10.43 3.35 -4.36
CA GLN A 23 -10.73 4.38 -3.37
C GLN A 23 -9.79 4.27 -2.16
N SER A 24 -9.33 5.41 -1.65
CA SER A 24 -8.47 5.46 -0.45
C SER A 24 -9.23 4.98 0.80
N VAL A 25 -8.61 4.10 1.57
CA VAL A 25 -9.09 3.67 2.91
C VAL A 25 -9.31 4.85 3.86
N ALA A 26 -8.53 5.92 3.72
CA ALA A 26 -8.64 7.11 4.57
C ALA A 26 -9.99 7.83 4.36
N SER A 27 -10.50 7.83 3.12
CA SER A 27 -11.80 8.44 2.80
C SER A 27 -12.96 7.68 3.45
N PHE A 28 -12.89 6.34 3.47
CA PHE A 28 -13.91 5.49 4.09
C PHE A 28 -13.97 5.70 5.61
N ILE A 29 -12.80 5.72 6.27
CA ILE A 29 -12.68 5.94 7.71
C ILE A 29 -13.13 7.35 8.12
N LYS A 30 -12.73 8.40 7.38
CA LYS A 30 -13.12 9.79 7.66
C LYS A 30 -14.64 9.98 7.62
N GLY A 31 -15.33 9.33 6.68
CA GLY A 31 -16.79 9.40 6.55
C GLY A 31 -17.54 8.94 7.80
N GLU A 32 -17.01 7.95 8.52
CA GLU A 32 -17.66 7.39 9.72
C GLU A 32 -17.16 8.04 11.02
N THR A 33 -15.89 8.42 11.09
CA THR A 33 -15.32 9.06 12.30
C THR A 33 -15.97 10.42 12.56
N ALA A 34 -16.41 11.13 11.52
CA ALA A 34 -17.19 12.37 11.64
C ALA A 34 -18.56 12.17 12.32
N ALA A 35 -19.08 10.94 12.37
CA ALA A 35 -20.35 10.58 13.01
C ALA A 35 -20.20 10.19 14.49
N GLY A 36 -19.01 10.28 15.09
CA GLY A 36 -18.79 10.06 16.53
C GLY A 36 -19.00 8.63 17.02
N THR A 37 -19.04 7.65 16.11
CA THR A 37 -19.28 6.23 16.41
C THR A 37 -18.07 5.36 16.04
N ASN A 38 -17.98 4.17 16.65
CA ASN A 38 -17.03 3.14 16.21
C ASN A 38 -17.25 2.83 14.73
N LEU A 39 -16.18 2.45 14.02
CA LEU A 39 -16.25 2.04 12.61
C LEU A 39 -17.34 0.98 12.42
N SER A 40 -18.15 1.12 11.37
CA SER A 40 -19.15 0.11 11.04
C SER A 40 -18.48 -1.21 10.69
N THR A 41 -19.21 -2.32 10.87
CA THR A 41 -18.74 -3.65 10.45
C THR A 41 -18.32 -3.66 8.98
N LYS A 42 -19.06 -2.94 8.12
CA LYS A 42 -18.74 -2.80 6.70
C LYS A 42 -17.38 -2.14 6.46
N THR A 43 -17.05 -1.09 7.21
CA THR A 43 -15.73 -0.43 7.14
C THR A 43 -14.61 -1.33 7.60
N VAL A 44 -14.83 -2.01 8.72
CA VAL A 44 -13.83 -2.92 9.28
C VAL A 44 -13.51 -4.04 8.29
N ASP A 45 -14.54 -4.63 7.68
CA ASP A 45 -14.38 -5.69 6.69
C ASP A 45 -13.67 -5.18 5.43
N TYR A 46 -14.08 -4.02 4.90
CA TYR A 46 -13.43 -3.39 3.76
C TYR A 46 -11.94 -3.13 3.99
N VAL A 47 -11.59 -2.53 5.14
CA VAL A 47 -10.20 -2.20 5.48
C VAL A 47 -9.35 -3.47 5.60
N ARG A 48 -9.90 -4.52 6.21
CA ARG A 48 -9.22 -5.83 6.32
C ARG A 48 -8.98 -6.45 4.94
N ASP A 49 -9.98 -6.42 4.08
CA ASP A 49 -9.91 -7.04 2.76
C ASP A 49 -8.93 -6.32 1.83
N ILE A 50 -8.89 -4.98 1.88
CA ILE A 50 -7.92 -4.18 1.14
C ILE A 50 -6.50 -4.42 1.66
N GLN A 51 -6.30 -4.41 2.98
CA GLN A 51 -4.99 -4.71 3.56
C GLN A 51 -4.49 -6.09 3.11
N LYS A 52 -5.35 -7.10 3.19
CA LYS A 52 -5.03 -8.47 2.77
C LYS A 52 -4.69 -8.51 1.28
N THR A 53 -5.51 -7.88 0.43
CA THR A 53 -5.33 -7.87 -1.03
C THR A 53 -4.01 -7.22 -1.43
N ASN A 54 -3.71 -6.04 -0.89
CA ASN A 54 -2.47 -5.32 -1.21
C ASN A 54 -1.24 -6.04 -0.65
N THR A 55 -1.35 -6.67 0.53
CA THR A 55 -0.27 -7.52 1.07
C THR A 55 -0.04 -8.76 0.19
N ASP A 56 -1.09 -9.46 -0.23
CA ASP A 56 -0.98 -10.65 -1.08
C ASP A 56 -0.42 -10.28 -2.47
N GLN A 57 -0.75 -9.10 -3.00
CA GLN A 57 -0.10 -8.57 -4.20
C GLN A 57 1.40 -8.36 -3.99
N LEU A 58 1.81 -7.73 -2.89
CA LEU A 58 3.22 -7.52 -2.59
C LEU A 58 3.96 -8.87 -2.46
N VAL A 59 3.35 -9.87 -1.84
CA VAL A 59 3.92 -11.23 -1.78
C VAL A 59 4.21 -11.76 -3.19
N LYS A 60 3.28 -11.63 -4.14
CA LYS A 60 3.51 -12.08 -5.53
C LYS A 60 4.60 -11.32 -6.25
N VAL A 61 4.71 -10.02 -5.99
CA VAL A 61 5.73 -9.15 -6.55
C VAL A 61 7.12 -9.49 -6.01
N PHE A 62 7.22 -9.82 -4.72
CA PHE A 62 8.48 -10.12 -4.05
C PHE A 62 8.88 -11.59 -4.07
N ASP A 63 7.97 -12.52 -4.41
CA ASP A 63 8.29 -13.94 -4.51
C ASP A 63 9.10 -14.20 -5.78
N PRO A 64 10.37 -14.61 -5.69
CA PRO A 64 11.20 -14.89 -6.87
C PRO A 64 10.69 -16.06 -7.71
N LYS A 65 9.77 -16.88 -7.17
CA LYS A 65 9.12 -17.98 -7.89
C LYS A 65 7.86 -17.55 -8.63
N GLN A 66 7.33 -16.36 -8.34
CA GLN A 66 6.17 -15.81 -9.03
C GLN A 66 6.62 -14.72 -10.01
N SER A 67 5.93 -14.62 -11.14
CA SER A 67 6.33 -13.79 -12.26
C SER A 67 5.62 -12.45 -12.31
N SER A 68 5.17 -11.90 -11.18
CA SER A 68 4.47 -10.60 -11.20
C SER A 68 5.48 -9.45 -11.18
N ASP A 69 5.70 -8.85 -12.33
CA ASP A 69 6.49 -7.64 -12.52
C ASP A 69 5.63 -6.36 -12.41
N LYS A 70 4.34 -6.48 -12.10
CA LYS A 70 3.41 -5.35 -12.00
C LYS A 70 2.90 -5.13 -10.59
N LEU A 71 2.90 -3.87 -10.18
CA LEU A 71 2.23 -3.37 -8.98
C LEU A 71 0.94 -2.64 -9.39
N ASN A 72 -0.17 -2.95 -8.72
CA ASN A 72 -1.45 -2.28 -8.94
C ASN A 72 -1.67 -1.30 -7.80
N VAL A 73 -1.83 -0.03 -8.13
CA VAL A 73 -2.16 1.02 -7.17
C VAL A 73 -3.39 1.75 -7.69
N PHE A 74 -4.49 1.63 -6.95
CA PHE A 74 -5.76 2.27 -7.29
C PHE A 74 -6.30 1.93 -8.70
N GLY A 75 -6.16 0.67 -9.13
CA GLY A 75 -6.59 0.21 -10.45
C GLY A 75 -5.62 0.53 -11.59
N LYS A 76 -4.52 1.23 -11.30
CA LYS A 76 -3.44 1.51 -12.25
C LYS A 76 -2.32 0.50 -12.07
N GLU A 77 -1.83 -0.08 -13.18
CA GLU A 77 -0.67 -0.97 -13.16
C GLU A 77 0.63 -0.20 -13.39
N PHE A 78 1.65 -0.55 -12.62
CA PHE A 78 3.00 0.01 -12.70
C PHE A 78 3.98 -1.14 -12.88
N ALA A 79 4.74 -1.11 -13.96
CA ALA A 79 5.78 -2.10 -14.21
C ALA A 79 6.97 -1.88 -13.28
N GLN A 80 7.59 -2.98 -12.87
CA GLN A 80 8.90 -2.98 -12.24
C GLN A 80 9.90 -2.42 -13.26
N VAL A 81 10.79 -1.54 -12.82
CA VAL A 81 11.95 -1.16 -13.62
C VAL A 81 12.83 -2.40 -13.77
N LEU A 82 13.21 -2.74 -15.01
CA LEU A 82 13.98 -3.96 -15.32
C LEU A 82 15.47 -3.68 -15.58
N ASP A 83 15.84 -2.41 -15.76
CA ASP A 83 17.22 -1.98 -15.96
C ASP A 83 18.02 -1.95 -14.64
N ASP A 84 19.30 -1.57 -14.73
CA ASP A 84 20.16 -1.41 -13.57
C ASP A 84 19.54 -0.44 -12.54
N GLY A 85 19.39 -0.93 -11.31
CA GLY A 85 18.67 -0.22 -10.23
C GLY A 85 17.18 -0.61 -10.06
N GLY A 86 16.64 -1.47 -10.92
CA GLY A 86 15.24 -1.93 -10.84
C GLY A 86 14.93 -2.91 -9.69
N SER A 87 15.93 -3.65 -9.24
CA SER A 87 15.88 -4.49 -8.05
C SER A 87 17.30 -4.72 -7.54
N ASN A 88 17.46 -5.05 -6.25
CA ASN A 88 18.76 -5.46 -5.72
C ASN A 88 18.98 -6.97 -5.87
N ILE A 89 20.24 -7.41 -5.76
CA ILE A 89 20.62 -8.83 -5.87
C ILE A 89 19.88 -9.71 -4.85
N GLN A 90 19.55 -9.16 -3.67
CA GLN A 90 18.83 -9.89 -2.62
C GLN A 90 17.31 -9.97 -2.87
N GLY A 91 16.77 -9.34 -3.92
CA GLY A 91 15.35 -9.38 -4.29
C GLY A 91 14.38 -8.77 -3.27
N ASN A 92 14.90 -8.14 -2.20
CA ASN A 92 14.09 -7.52 -1.14
C ASN A 92 13.83 -6.02 -1.39
N THR A 93 14.42 -5.46 -2.45
CA THR A 93 14.17 -4.11 -2.94
C THR A 93 13.71 -4.19 -4.40
N LYS A 94 12.60 -3.51 -4.72
CA LYS A 94 12.04 -3.42 -6.07
C LYS A 94 11.61 -2.00 -6.36
N VAL A 95 11.93 -1.52 -7.57
CA VAL A 95 11.59 -0.19 -8.05
C VAL A 95 10.50 -0.30 -9.10
N PHE A 96 9.46 0.52 -8.99
CA PHE A 96 8.32 0.57 -9.92
C PHE A 96 8.27 1.95 -10.56
N ALA A 97 7.90 2.01 -11.85
CA ALA A 97 7.80 3.25 -12.61
C ALA A 97 6.51 4.01 -12.25
N THR A 98 6.44 4.59 -11.05
CA THR A 98 5.24 5.23 -10.48
C THR A 98 5.03 6.70 -10.86
N GLU A 99 5.60 7.15 -11.98
CA GLU A 99 5.57 8.54 -12.46
C GLU A 99 4.13 9.07 -12.68
N GLY A 100 3.17 8.17 -12.88
CA GLY A 100 1.74 8.49 -13.02
C GLY A 100 0.94 8.57 -11.70
N LEU A 101 1.58 8.49 -10.54
CA LEU A 101 0.95 8.63 -9.22
C LEU A 101 1.24 9.99 -8.60
N SER A 102 0.22 10.59 -7.99
CA SER A 102 0.45 11.74 -7.09
C SER A 102 1.04 11.29 -5.76
N GLN A 103 1.68 12.22 -5.04
CA GLN A 103 2.17 11.98 -3.68
C GLN A 103 1.06 11.46 -2.76
N GLN A 104 -0.15 12.03 -2.87
CA GLN A 104 -1.31 11.60 -2.10
C GLN A 104 -1.72 10.15 -2.42
N GLN A 105 -1.69 9.74 -3.70
CA GLN A 105 -1.99 8.35 -4.07
C GLN A 105 -0.95 7.37 -3.50
N ILE A 106 0.33 7.76 -3.44
CA ILE A 106 1.35 6.92 -2.81
C ILE A 106 1.11 6.80 -1.30
N PHE A 107 0.77 7.91 -0.65
CA PHE A 107 0.41 7.92 0.77
C PHE A 107 -0.83 7.07 1.06
N ASP A 108 -1.89 7.22 0.26
CA ASP A 108 -3.13 6.46 0.39
C ASP A 108 -2.89 4.96 0.17
N TYR A 109 -2.03 4.58 -0.77
CA TYR A 109 -1.63 3.19 -0.96
C TYR A 109 -0.87 2.66 0.25
N ALA A 110 0.09 3.42 0.80
CA ALA A 110 0.78 3.04 2.04
C ALA A 110 -0.19 2.87 3.22
N GLN A 111 -1.17 3.77 3.33
CA GLN A 111 -2.23 3.74 4.34
C GLN A 111 -3.13 2.50 4.21
N SER A 112 -3.32 1.98 3.00
CA SER A 112 -4.09 0.76 2.75
C SER A 112 -3.44 -0.49 3.35
N LEU A 113 -2.12 -0.50 3.52
CA LEU A 113 -1.36 -1.62 4.08
C LEU A 113 -1.43 -1.68 5.60
N THR A 114 -1.90 -0.62 6.26
CA THR A 114 -1.86 -0.51 7.71
C THR A 114 -3.09 -1.09 8.42
N GLY A 115 -4.07 -1.60 7.67
CA GLY A 115 -5.31 -2.11 8.26
C GLY A 115 -6.09 -1.04 9.01
N GLY A 116 -6.02 0.22 8.53
CA GLY A 116 -6.75 1.35 9.10
C GLY A 116 -6.03 2.09 10.23
N LYS A 117 -4.84 1.63 10.65
CA LYS A 117 -4.02 2.41 11.59
C LYS A 117 -3.39 3.61 10.89
N PRO A 118 -3.48 4.84 11.43
CA PRO A 118 -2.95 6.02 10.75
C PRO A 118 -1.44 5.92 10.54
N LEU A 119 -0.96 6.39 9.39
CA LEU A 119 0.46 6.70 9.20
C LEU A 119 0.79 7.97 9.99
N ILE A 120 1.76 7.87 10.89
CA ILE A 120 2.17 8.95 11.79
C ILE A 120 3.46 9.54 11.27
N GLU A 121 3.52 10.86 11.10
CA GLU A 121 4.76 11.56 10.75
C GLU A 121 5.75 11.51 11.91
N ILE A 122 7.02 11.24 11.61
CA ILE A 122 8.09 11.22 12.61
C ILE A 122 8.45 12.69 12.92
N PRO A 123 8.28 13.16 14.17
CA PRO A 123 8.45 14.58 14.51
C PRO A 123 9.84 15.14 14.18
N THR A 124 10.87 14.29 14.24
CA THR A 124 12.26 14.66 14.00
C THR A 124 12.71 14.45 12.55
N ALA A 125 11.84 13.95 11.67
CA ALA A 125 12.16 13.66 10.28
C ALA A 125 10.97 13.95 9.35
N PRO A 126 10.75 15.22 8.98
CA PRO A 126 9.67 15.63 8.09
C PRO A 126 9.65 14.81 6.79
N GLY A 127 8.45 14.42 6.35
CA GLY A 127 8.28 13.57 5.17
C GLY A 127 8.60 12.09 5.39
N ARG A 128 8.86 11.66 6.64
CA ARG A 128 8.93 10.24 7.03
C ARG A 128 7.74 9.90 7.90
N PHE A 129 7.06 8.82 7.53
CA PHE A 129 5.86 8.33 8.18
C PHE A 129 6.03 6.87 8.54
N TYR A 130 5.38 6.43 9.60
CA TYR A 130 5.36 5.02 9.99
C TYR A 130 4.01 4.61 10.56
N ALA A 131 3.72 3.30 10.49
CA ALA A 131 2.62 2.67 11.20
C ALA A 131 3.08 1.32 11.74
N LYS A 132 2.83 1.08 13.04
CA LYS A 132 3.06 -0.22 13.70
C LYS A 132 1.75 -0.99 13.75
N LEU A 133 1.76 -2.21 13.23
CA LEU A 133 0.58 -3.05 13.09
C LEU A 133 0.45 -4.02 14.27
N ASP A 134 -0.74 -4.61 14.44
CA ASP A 134 -1.03 -5.50 15.57
C ASP A 134 -0.25 -6.82 15.51
N ASP A 135 0.14 -7.24 14.31
CA ASP A 135 1.02 -8.41 14.08
C ASP A 135 2.50 -8.11 14.40
N GLY A 136 2.82 -6.90 14.87
CA GLY A 136 4.17 -6.45 15.19
C GLY A 136 4.96 -5.91 13.99
N SER A 137 4.43 -6.03 12.77
CA SER A 137 5.07 -5.47 11.58
C SER A 137 5.01 -3.94 11.57
N THR A 138 5.91 -3.31 10.80
CA THR A 138 5.98 -1.86 10.65
C THR A 138 6.04 -1.49 9.17
N ILE A 139 5.17 -0.57 8.76
CA ILE A 139 5.20 0.07 7.46
C ILE A 139 5.89 1.42 7.64
N ASN A 140 6.94 1.69 6.88
CA ASN A 140 7.57 3.00 6.79
C ASN A 140 7.38 3.57 5.40
N LEU A 141 7.02 4.84 5.31
CA LEU A 141 6.95 5.61 4.08
C LEU A 141 7.86 6.81 4.21
N ARG A 142 8.78 6.99 3.27
CA ARG A 142 9.68 8.15 3.24
C ARG A 142 9.59 8.83 1.89
N ASN A 143 9.35 10.15 1.90
CA ASN A 143 9.59 10.99 0.74
C ASN A 143 11.11 11.00 0.50
N TYR A 144 11.56 10.51 -0.65
CA TYR A 144 12.98 10.53 -0.98
C TYR A 144 13.20 11.63 -1.99
N SER A 145 13.97 12.67 -1.65
CA SER A 145 14.58 13.50 -2.69
C SER A 145 15.73 14.35 -2.17
N GLU A 146 16.96 13.94 -2.51
CA GLU A 146 18.05 14.89 -2.82
C GLU A 146 18.69 14.63 -4.21
N SER A 147 18.41 13.50 -4.88
CA SER A 147 18.99 13.13 -6.18
C SER A 147 17.94 12.98 -7.29
N SER A 148 17.19 14.05 -7.58
CA SER A 148 16.07 14.06 -8.54
C SER A 148 16.48 13.85 -10.02
N ASP A 149 17.77 14.01 -10.35
CA ASP A 149 18.20 14.08 -11.75
C ASP A 149 18.36 12.71 -12.43
N LYS A 150 18.58 11.63 -11.68
CA LYS A 150 18.84 10.29 -12.26
C LYS A 150 17.75 9.25 -12.05
N THR A 151 17.11 9.20 -10.88
CA THR A 151 16.22 8.06 -10.54
C THR A 151 14.74 8.39 -10.66
N LYS A 152 14.37 9.68 -10.67
CA LYS A 152 12.97 10.18 -10.66
C LYS A 152 12.09 9.55 -9.56
N ALA A 153 12.68 8.84 -8.61
CA ALA A 153 12.00 8.09 -7.58
C ALA A 153 11.64 9.02 -6.43
N CYS A 154 10.36 9.29 -6.26
CA CYS A 154 9.87 10.29 -5.31
C CYS A 154 9.65 9.71 -3.89
N TRP A 155 9.60 8.38 -3.72
CA TRP A 155 9.22 7.76 -2.44
C TRP A 155 9.91 6.40 -2.24
N THR A 156 10.13 6.02 -0.98
CA THR A 156 10.45 4.64 -0.60
C THR A 156 9.45 4.13 0.44
N MET A 157 9.10 2.85 0.32
CA MET A 157 8.28 2.14 1.30
C MET A 157 9.06 0.94 1.82
N ASP A 158 9.19 0.83 3.14
CA ASP A 158 9.86 -0.28 3.81
C ASP A 158 8.85 -1.04 4.67
N ILE A 159 8.74 -2.36 4.49
CA ILE A 159 7.86 -3.24 5.27
C ILE A 159 8.73 -4.17 6.11
N ILE A 160 8.67 -4.02 7.43
CA ILE A 160 9.56 -4.71 8.38
C ILE A 160 8.74 -5.64 9.26
N GLY A 161 9.25 -6.84 9.52
CA GLY A 161 8.64 -7.80 10.44
C GLY A 161 7.37 -8.48 9.91
N ASN A 162 7.00 -8.26 8.65
CA ASN A 162 5.89 -8.99 8.03
C ASN A 162 6.32 -10.44 7.74
N GLN A 163 5.62 -11.42 8.32
CA GLN A 163 5.99 -12.82 8.23
C GLN A 163 5.96 -13.35 6.79
N LYS A 164 4.89 -13.09 6.03
CA LYS A 164 4.73 -13.58 4.65
C LYS A 164 5.85 -13.07 3.73
N LEU A 165 6.21 -11.79 3.83
CA LEU A 165 7.30 -11.21 3.06
C LEU A 165 8.68 -11.71 3.53
N SER A 166 8.84 -11.96 4.83
CA SER A 166 10.11 -12.49 5.39
C SER A 166 10.41 -13.91 4.91
N GLU A 167 9.38 -14.77 4.80
CA GLU A 167 9.49 -16.17 4.35
C GLU A 167 9.91 -16.32 2.87
N ILE A 168 9.70 -15.28 2.05
CA ILE A 168 10.12 -15.26 0.64
C ILE A 168 11.49 -14.58 0.47
N GLN A 169 11.79 -13.54 1.24
CA GLN A 169 13.06 -12.81 1.16
C GLN A 169 14.25 -13.60 1.76
N GLY A 170 14.02 -14.46 2.76
CA GLY A 170 15.05 -15.32 3.35
C GLY A 170 15.53 -16.49 2.47
N LYS A 171 14.93 -16.68 1.28
CA LYS A 171 15.27 -17.78 0.35
C LYS A 171 16.30 -17.39 -0.72
N VAL A 172 16.75 -16.14 -0.77
CA VAL A 172 17.85 -15.75 -1.65
C VAL A 172 19.14 -16.30 -1.06
N LYS A 173 19.64 -17.39 -1.66
CA LYS A 173 20.91 -18.02 -1.26
C LYS A 173 22.00 -16.95 -1.20
N LYS A 174 22.62 -16.81 -0.04
CA LYS A 174 23.96 -16.21 0.05
C LYS A 174 24.88 -17.10 -0.76
N ASN A 175 25.24 -16.66 -1.97
CA ASN A 175 26.42 -17.18 -2.66
C ASN A 175 27.67 -16.52 -2.08
#